data_AF-A0A7Y2Y7K2-F1
#
_entry.id   AF-A0A7Y2Y7K2-F1
#
_cell.length_a   1.000
_cell.length_b   1.000
_cell.length_c   1.000
_cell.angle_alpha   90.00
_cell.angle_beta   90.00
_cell.angle_gamma   90.00
#
_symmetry.space_group_name_H-M   'P 1'
#
loop_
_entity.id
_entity.type
_entity.pdbx_description
1 polymer ?
#
loop_
_entity_poly.entity_id
_entity_poly.type
_entity_poly.pdbx_seq_one_letter_code
_entity_poly.pdbx_strand_id
1 'polypeptide(L)'
;MDDSLGSIRNNASKTISLSETIKDYIESLNELEFNACPEKFHIAFKEHIEAWEEMIRTTDNHPEVRGEMHDLFDKIELSPDSIVFKRKLKRIWDTWAPIEEFIQLKP
;
A
#
# COMPACT_ATOMS: atom_id res chain seq x y z
N MET A 1 10.87 0.30 -12.29
CA MET A 1 10.28 1.66 -12.30
C MET A 1 9.10 1.56 -11.35
N ASP A 2 9.40 1.57 -10.05
CA ASP A 2 8.45 1.30 -8.94
C ASP A 2 8.98 1.91 -7.62
N ASP A 3 10.31 2.06 -7.50
CA ASP A 3 10.95 2.69 -6.34
C ASP A 3 10.51 4.14 -6.05
N SER A 4 10.03 4.89 -7.04
CA SER A 4 9.71 6.32 -6.85
C SER A 4 8.42 6.52 -6.06
N LEU A 5 7.32 5.84 -6.40
CA LEU A 5 6.04 5.99 -5.69
C LEU A 5 6.11 5.39 -4.28
N GLY A 6 6.76 4.22 -4.14
CA GLY A 6 7.00 3.62 -2.83
C GLY A 6 7.85 4.51 -1.91
N SER A 7 8.89 5.15 -2.44
CA SER A 7 9.75 6.07 -1.67
C SER A 7 9.04 7.37 -1.29
N ILE A 8 8.22 7.92 -2.19
CA ILE A 8 7.39 9.10 -1.92
C ILE A 8 6.40 8.77 -0.80
N ARG A 9 5.68 7.66 -0.90
CA ARG A 9 4.75 7.17 0.13
C ARG A 9 5.46 7.01 1.48
N ASN A 10 6.60 6.34 1.51
CA ASN A 10 7.31 6.07 2.78
C ASN A 10 7.76 7.35 3.51
N ASN A 11 7.95 8.46 2.78
CA ASN A 11 8.37 9.74 3.34
C ASN A 11 7.22 10.72 3.58
N ALA A 12 6.10 10.63 2.85
CA ALA A 12 4.98 11.56 3.00
C ALA A 12 4.32 11.47 4.40
N SER A 13 4.39 10.30 5.04
CA SER A 13 3.89 10.09 6.41
C SER A 13 4.67 10.85 7.50
N LYS A 14 5.77 11.52 7.12
CA LYS A 14 6.47 12.49 7.98
C LYS A 14 5.72 13.82 8.10
N THR A 15 4.93 14.19 7.10
CA THR A 15 4.27 15.51 7.01
C THR A 15 2.74 15.43 7.11
N ILE A 16 2.15 14.37 6.58
CA ILE A 16 0.70 14.10 6.65
C ILE A 16 0.43 12.78 7.39
N SER A 17 -0.82 12.50 7.75
CA SER A 17 -1.13 11.25 8.44
C SER A 17 -0.84 10.02 7.57
N LEU A 18 -0.65 8.87 8.22
CA LEU A 18 -0.43 7.61 7.52
C LEU A 18 -1.61 7.25 6.60
N SER A 19 -2.83 7.51 7.03
CA SER A 19 -4.03 7.25 6.25
C SER A 19 -4.18 8.21 5.07
N GLU A 20 -3.85 9.50 5.24
CA GLU A 20 -3.77 10.45 4.11
C GLU A 20 -2.68 10.04 3.12
N THR A 21 -1.51 9.64 3.60
CA THR A 21 -0.41 9.14 2.76
C THR A 21 -0.85 7.94 1.91
N ILE A 22 -1.62 7.01 2.51
CA ILE A 22 -2.14 5.84 1.80
C ILE A 22 -3.22 6.25 0.77
N LYS A 23 -4.07 7.24 1.08
CA LYS A 23 -5.05 7.78 0.13
C LYS A 23 -4.38 8.38 -1.10
N ASP A 24 -3.39 9.25 -0.90
CA ASP A 24 -2.64 9.88 -1.99
C ASP A 24 -1.93 8.82 -2.86
N TYR A 25 -1.41 7.77 -2.23
CA TYR A 25 -0.80 6.64 -2.94
C TYR A 25 -1.82 5.88 -3.79
N ILE A 26 -3.00 5.58 -3.26
CA ILE A 26 -4.08 4.92 -4.01
C ILE A 26 -4.56 5.78 -5.18
N GLU A 27 -4.71 7.09 -4.98
CA GLU A 27 -5.06 8.02 -6.06
C GLU A 27 -4.01 7.98 -7.17
N SER A 28 -2.73 8.06 -6.81
CA SER A 28 -1.62 7.95 -7.76
C SER A 28 -1.61 6.62 -8.52
N LEU A 29 -1.96 5.51 -7.85
CA LEU A 29 -2.06 4.19 -8.50
C LEU A 29 -3.25 4.10 -9.46
N ASN A 30 -4.38 4.72 -9.12
CA ASN A 30 -5.58 4.74 -9.97
C ASN A 30 -5.40 5.60 -11.24
N GLU A 31 -4.50 6.58 -11.20
CA GLU A 31 -4.13 7.39 -12.37
C GLU A 31 -3.22 6.65 -13.37
N LEU A 32 -2.66 5.49 -12.97
CA LEU A 32 -1.82 4.71 -13.87
C LEU A 32 -2.65 4.02 -14.96
N GLU A 33 -2.32 4.30 -16.22
CA GLU A 33 -2.98 3.67 -17.36
C GLU A 33 -2.36 2.31 -17.69
N PHE A 34 -3.15 1.25 -17.49
CA PHE A 34 -2.77 -0.13 -17.81
C PHE A 34 -3.52 -0.70 -19.01
N ASN A 35 -4.05 0.13 -19.90
CA ASN A 35 -4.93 -0.28 -21.01
C ASN A 35 -4.33 -1.36 -21.95
N ALA A 36 -3.01 -1.53 -21.95
CA ALA A 36 -2.30 -2.54 -22.73
C ALA A 36 -1.97 -3.84 -21.95
N CYS A 37 -2.34 -3.92 -20.67
CA CYS A 37 -2.06 -5.06 -19.80
C CYS A 37 -3.14 -6.15 -19.94
N PRO A 38 -2.80 -7.42 -19.67
CA PRO A 38 -3.79 -8.50 -19.64
C PRO A 38 -4.86 -8.27 -18.56
N GLU A 39 -6.08 -8.74 -18.79
CA GLU A 39 -7.18 -8.67 -17.81
C GLU A 39 -6.79 -9.20 -16.42
N LYS A 40 -5.98 -10.28 -16.38
CA LYS A 40 -5.45 -10.82 -15.11
C LYS A 40 -4.57 -9.84 -14.34
N PHE A 41 -3.80 -9.00 -15.03
CA PHE A 41 -3.03 -7.94 -14.39
C PHE A 41 -3.97 -6.89 -13.80
N HIS A 42 -5.01 -6.48 -14.53
CA HIS A 42 -5.99 -5.52 -14.02
C HIS A 42 -6.69 -6.02 -12.75
N ILE A 43 -7.05 -7.32 -12.71
CA ILE A 43 -7.65 -7.94 -11.52
C ILE A 43 -6.66 -7.89 -10.34
N ALA A 44 -5.43 -8.36 -10.54
CA ALA A 44 -4.41 -8.37 -9.49
C ALA A 44 -4.10 -6.94 -8.98
N PHE A 45 -4.00 -5.98 -9.89
CA PHE A 45 -3.73 -4.58 -9.55
C PHE A 45 -4.88 -3.95 -8.76
N LYS A 46 -6.12 -4.24 -9.14
CA LYS A 46 -7.31 -3.80 -8.40
C LYS A 46 -7.36 -4.42 -7.01
N GLU A 47 -7.09 -5.72 -6.88
CA GLU A 47 -7.03 -6.39 -5.57
C GLU A 47 -5.94 -5.78 -4.67
N HIS A 48 -4.82 -5.33 -5.25
CA HIS A 48 -3.78 -4.63 -4.52
C HIS A 48 -4.23 -3.25 -4.02
N ILE A 49 -4.93 -2.47 -4.84
CA ILE A 49 -5.53 -1.19 -4.42
C ILE A 49 -6.54 -1.41 -3.28
N GLU A 50 -7.44 -2.40 -3.42
CA GLU A 50 -8.43 -2.72 -2.37
C GLU A 50 -7.75 -3.12 -1.04
N ALA A 51 -6.61 -3.84 -1.09
CA ALA A 51 -5.84 -4.17 0.11
C ALA A 51 -5.27 -2.92 0.81
N TRP A 52 -4.84 -1.91 0.04
CA TRP A 52 -4.41 -0.62 0.59
C TRP A 52 -5.59 0.19 1.16
N GLU A 53 -6.74 0.19 0.50
CA GLU A 53 -7.95 0.87 1.01
C GLU A 53 -8.39 0.32 2.38
N GLU A 54 -8.29 -1.00 2.56
CA GLU A 54 -8.57 -1.62 3.85
C GLU A 54 -7.59 -1.16 4.93
N MET A 55 -6.32 -0.91 4.58
CA MET A 55 -5.31 -0.45 5.52
C MET A 55 -5.63 0.95 6.07
N ILE A 56 -6.22 1.84 5.25
CA ILE A 56 -6.61 3.20 5.66
C ILE A 56 -7.37 3.17 6.98
N ARG A 57 -8.40 2.31 7.10
CA ARG A 57 -9.25 2.23 8.29
C ARG A 57 -8.49 1.83 9.56
N THR A 58 -7.46 1.00 9.42
CA THR A 58 -6.62 0.60 10.57
C THR A 58 -5.67 1.73 10.94
N THR A 59 -5.15 2.45 9.96
CA THR A 59 -4.24 3.58 10.20
C THR A 59 -4.95 4.85 10.66
N ASP A 60 -6.24 5.03 10.33
CA ASP A 60 -7.09 6.14 10.79
C ASP A 60 -7.33 6.09 12.31
N ASN A 61 -7.20 4.93 12.95
CA ASN A 61 -7.26 4.79 14.41
C ASN A 61 -6.01 5.33 15.12
N HIS A 62 -4.98 5.72 14.35
CA HIS A 62 -3.71 6.23 14.85
C HIS A 62 -3.38 7.61 14.23
N PRO A 63 -4.30 8.61 14.32
CA PRO A 63 -4.18 9.87 13.60
C PRO A 63 -3.05 10.76 14.09
N GLU A 64 -2.47 10.50 15.26
CA GLU A 64 -1.34 11.23 15.85
C GLU A 64 0.03 10.69 15.46
N VAL A 65 0.10 9.48 14.88
CA VAL A 65 1.39 8.84 14.62
C VAL A 65 1.97 9.40 13.31
N ARG A 66 3.16 10.00 13.40
CA ARG A 66 3.94 10.55 12.27
C ARG A 66 5.35 9.98 12.29
N GLY A 67 5.96 9.85 11.11
CA GLY A 67 7.26 9.19 10.93
C GLY A 67 7.37 8.52 9.58
N GLU A 68 8.45 7.79 9.33
CA GLU A 68 8.52 6.94 8.15
C GLU A 68 7.49 5.82 8.25
N MET A 69 6.91 5.43 7.13
CA MET A 69 5.86 4.40 7.10
C MET A 69 6.30 3.12 7.83
N HIS A 70 7.57 2.73 7.73
CA HIS A 70 8.11 1.56 8.44
C HIS A 70 8.12 1.76 9.97
N ASP A 71 8.56 2.93 10.46
CA ASP A 71 8.50 3.27 11.89
C ASP A 71 7.07 3.27 12.43
N LEU A 72 6.13 3.72 11.60
CA LEU A 72 4.71 3.74 11.93
C LEU A 72 4.15 2.33 12.01
N PHE A 73 4.56 1.46 11.10
CA PHE A 73 4.18 0.06 11.09
C PHE A 73 4.67 -0.64 12.36
N ASP A 74 5.94 -0.44 12.73
CA ASP A 74 6.51 -0.99 13.97
C ASP A 74 5.73 -0.55 15.22
N LYS A 75 5.30 0.72 15.27
CA LYS A 75 4.47 1.23 16.39
C LYS A 75 3.08 0.57 16.44
N ILE A 76 2.43 0.39 15.30
CA ILE A 76 1.10 -0.25 15.22
C ILE A 76 1.21 -1.75 15.53
N GLU A 77 2.31 -2.40 15.15
CA GLU A 77 2.59 -3.79 15.50
C GLU A 77 2.73 -4.04 17.01
N LEU A 78 3.03 -3.01 17.80
CA LEU A 78 3.07 -3.06 19.26
C LEU A 78 1.74 -2.64 19.92
N SER A 79 0.77 -2.18 19.12
CA SER A 79 -0.54 -1.74 19.59
C SER A 79 -1.55 -2.89 19.72
N PRO A 80 -2.70 -2.67 20.38
CA PRO A 80 -3.81 -3.62 20.38
C PRO A 80 -4.33 -4.00 18.98
N ASP A 81 -4.13 -3.13 17.99
CA ASP A 81 -4.55 -3.34 16.60
C ASP A 81 -3.55 -4.20 15.79
N SER A 82 -2.44 -4.61 16.38
CA SER A 82 -1.34 -5.34 15.73
C SER A 82 -1.78 -6.57 14.94
N ILE A 83 -2.72 -7.37 15.45
CA ILE A 83 -3.21 -8.57 14.75
C ILE A 83 -3.93 -8.20 13.46
N VAL A 84 -4.80 -7.19 13.52
CA VAL A 84 -5.56 -6.72 12.35
C VAL A 84 -4.62 -6.06 11.35
N PHE A 85 -3.68 -5.27 11.84
CA PHE A 85 -2.66 -4.61 11.04
C PHE A 85 -1.79 -5.62 10.30
N LYS A 86 -1.21 -6.61 11.00
CA LYS A 86 -0.36 -7.66 10.39
C LYS A 86 -1.09 -8.45 9.32
N ARG A 87 -2.36 -8.79 9.56
CA ARG A 87 -3.17 -9.48 8.56
C ARG A 87 -3.37 -8.66 7.28
N LYS A 88 -3.64 -7.36 7.43
CA LYS A 88 -3.80 -6.45 6.28
C LYS A 88 -2.48 -6.19 5.56
N LEU A 89 -1.39 -5.99 6.30
CA LEU A 89 -0.06 -5.83 5.73
C LEU A 89 0.35 -7.07 4.95
N LYS A 90 0.12 -8.27 5.49
CA LYS A 90 0.35 -9.51 4.75
C LYS A 90 -0.49 -9.57 3.48
N ARG A 91 -1.77 -9.20 3.53
CA ARG A 91 -2.64 -9.18 2.34
C ARG A 91 -2.09 -8.26 1.24
N ILE A 92 -1.58 -7.07 1.60
CA ILE A 92 -0.93 -6.15 0.64
C ILE A 92 0.27 -6.82 -0.05
N TRP A 93 1.10 -7.54 0.70
CA TRP A 93 2.22 -8.29 0.12
C TRP A 93 1.76 -9.47 -0.75
N ASP A 94 0.73 -10.20 -0.30
CA ASP A 94 0.18 -11.33 -1.05
C ASP A 94 -0.44 -10.89 -2.39
N THR A 95 -1.05 -9.71 -2.46
CA THR A 95 -1.60 -9.15 -3.72
C THR A 95 -0.53 -8.56 -4.64
N TRP A 96 0.68 -8.29 -4.12
CA TRP A 96 1.80 -7.84 -4.95
C TRP A 96 2.45 -8.97 -5.75
N ALA A 97 2.56 -10.17 -5.16
CA ALA A 97 3.14 -11.35 -5.81
C ALA A 97 2.58 -11.63 -7.24
N PRO A 98 1.25 -11.69 -7.48
CA PRO A 98 0.71 -11.90 -8.82
C PRO A 98 0.98 -10.73 -9.78
N ILE A 99 1.20 -9.50 -9.29
CA ILE A 99 1.58 -8.35 -10.12
C ILE A 99 3.03 -8.52 -10.58
N GLU A 100 3.94 -8.92 -9.68
CA GLU A 100 5.35 -9.17 -9.99
C GLU A 100 5.53 -10.25 -11.07
N GLU A 101 4.68 -11.28 -11.08
CA GLU A 101 4.70 -12.30 -12.13
C GLU A 101 4.56 -11.70 -13.54
N PHE A 102 3.76 -10.64 -13.71
CA PHE A 102 3.64 -9.93 -15.00
C PHE A 102 4.83 -9.00 -15.30
N ILE A 103 5.50 -8.48 -14.27
CA ILE A 103 6.66 -7.60 -14.42
C ILE A 103 7.93 -8.40 -14.76
N GLN A 104 8.07 -9.59 -14.17
CA GLN A 104 9.20 -10.50 -14.41
C GLN A 104 9.05 -11.31 -15.70
N LEU A 105 7.85 -11.36 -16.30
CA LEU A 105 7.61 -11.82 -17.66
C LEU A 105 8.07 -10.77 -18.70
N LYS A 106 9.33 -10.34 -18.63
CA LYS A 106 10.02 -9.73 -19.77
C LYS A 106 11.07 -10.71 -20.29
N PRO A 107 10.90 -11.30 -21.48
CA PRO A 107 12.02 -11.88 -22.22
C PRO A 107 13.03 -10.81 -22.65
#